data_AF-A0A2D5Q7Z0-F1
#
_entry.id   AF-A0A2D5Q7Z0-F1
#
_cell.length_a   1.000
_cell.length_b   1.000
_cell.length_c   1.000
_cell.angle_alpha   90.00
_cell.angle_beta   90.00
_cell.angle_gamma   90.00
#
_symmetry.space_group_name_H-M   'P 1'
#
loop_
_entity.id
_entity.type
_entity.pdbx_description
1 polymer ?
#
loop_
_entity_poly.entity_id
_entity_poly.type
_entity_poly.pdbx_seq_one_letter_code
_entity_poly.pdbx_strand_id
1 'polypeptide(L)'
;MMVHPEMALGLAIVVAFLSESAHHSAELGRMRRDGHQLASQLREANGQVESLQRALTRRHVELNTAIEELQRRDAVGSPAARELLKRQEEAMTAASHALEARQERNDMVFNSMERLLNMQVEQVANMQQAMGNLLQHLISQPRGHFTMSDSVLVQERGGGGLDETFAELNEWLSREAVSSP
;
A
#
# COMPACT_ATOMS: atom_id res chain seq x y z
N MET A 1 -48.43 87.64 -59.94
CA MET A 1 -49.45 86.65 -59.51
C MET A 1 -49.40 86.60 -57.99
N MET A 2 -50.31 87.30 -57.30
CA MET A 2 -50.30 87.38 -55.83
C MET A 2 -51.16 86.24 -55.29
N VAL A 3 -50.50 85.23 -54.70
CA VAL A 3 -51.19 84.14 -54.00
C VAL A 3 -51.92 84.76 -52.82
N HIS A 4 -53.23 84.50 -52.70
CA HIS A 4 -54.01 85.00 -51.57
C HIS A 4 -53.51 84.35 -50.27
N PRO A 5 -53.38 85.10 -49.17
CA PRO A 5 -52.75 84.64 -47.93
C PRO A 5 -53.42 83.39 -47.33
N GLU A 6 -54.73 83.24 -47.53
CA GLU A 6 -55.48 82.04 -47.10
C GLU A 6 -55.07 80.77 -47.85
N MET A 7 -54.81 80.88 -49.15
CA MET A 7 -54.33 79.76 -49.98
C MET A 7 -52.89 79.36 -49.63
N ALA A 8 -52.06 80.34 -49.26
CA ALA A 8 -50.68 80.08 -48.82
C ALA A 8 -50.64 79.33 -47.48
N LEU A 9 -51.52 79.68 -46.55
CA LEU A 9 -51.62 79.02 -45.25
C LEU A 9 -52.10 77.57 -45.40
N GLY A 10 -53.12 77.34 -46.23
CA GLY A 10 -53.58 75.98 -46.54
C GLY A 10 -52.49 75.10 -47.15
N LEU A 11 -51.70 75.65 -48.09
CA LEU A 11 -50.60 74.92 -48.72
C LEU A 11 -49.46 74.63 -47.75
N ALA A 12 -49.14 75.56 -46.85
CA ALA A 12 -48.12 75.37 -45.81
C ALA A 12 -48.49 74.25 -44.82
N ILE A 13 -49.76 74.16 -44.40
CA ILE A 13 -50.24 73.09 -43.51
C ILE A 13 -50.12 71.72 -44.20
N VAL A 14 -50.54 71.62 -45.46
CA VAL A 14 -50.45 70.37 -46.23
C VAL A 14 -48.99 69.92 -46.38
N VAL A 15 -48.07 70.84 -46.72
CA VAL A 15 -46.64 70.52 -46.83
C VAL A 15 -46.05 70.12 -45.48
N ALA A 16 -46.38 70.83 -44.39
CA ALA A 16 -45.91 70.48 -43.05
C ALA A 16 -46.38 69.09 -42.63
N PHE A 17 -47.66 68.75 -42.86
CA PHE A 17 -48.21 67.43 -42.55
C PHE A 17 -47.58 66.32 -43.38
N LEU A 18 -47.37 66.55 -44.68
CA LEU A 18 -46.69 65.58 -45.55
C LEU A 18 -45.21 65.39 -45.17
N SER A 19 -44.53 66.46 -44.77
CA SER A 19 -43.15 66.39 -44.28
C SER A 19 -43.05 65.62 -42.97
N GLU A 20 -43.94 65.90 -42.02
CA GLU A 20 -43.98 65.21 -40.72
C GLU A 20 -44.33 63.72 -40.88
N SER A 21 -45.32 63.39 -41.72
CA SER A 21 -45.68 62.00 -41.99
C SER A 21 -44.58 61.23 -42.73
N ALA A 22 -43.87 61.88 -43.66
CA ALA A 22 -42.68 61.31 -44.30
C ALA A 22 -41.55 61.08 -43.28
N HIS A 23 -41.34 62.01 -42.35
CA HIS A 23 -40.35 61.88 -41.29
C HIS A 23 -40.69 60.72 -40.33
N HIS A 24 -41.94 60.67 -39.86
CA HIS A 24 -42.42 59.66 -38.93
C HIS A 24 -42.39 58.25 -39.55
N SER A 25 -42.76 58.10 -40.81
CA SER A 25 -42.67 56.82 -41.51
C SER A 25 -41.21 56.37 -41.72
N ALA A 26 -40.29 57.30 -41.99
CA ALA A 26 -38.87 57.00 -42.07
C ALA A 26 -38.29 56.55 -40.72
N GLU A 27 -38.74 57.16 -39.61
CA GLU A 27 -38.35 56.78 -38.25
C GLU A 27 -38.87 55.39 -37.85
N LEU A 28 -40.15 55.11 -38.09
CA LEU A 28 -40.72 53.76 -37.90
C LEU A 28 -39.98 52.71 -38.75
N GLY A 29 -39.60 53.07 -39.98
CA GLY A 29 -38.81 52.21 -40.86
C GLY A 29 -37.38 51.97 -40.36
N ARG A 30 -36.78 52.92 -39.64
CA ARG A 30 -35.47 52.74 -38.96
C ARG A 30 -35.62 51.85 -37.73
N MET A 31 -36.57 52.16 -36.84
CA MET A 31 -36.82 51.37 -35.64
C MET A 31 -37.13 49.90 -35.93
N ARG A 32 -37.90 49.61 -36.98
CA ARG A 32 -38.14 48.22 -37.42
C ARG A 32 -36.88 47.51 -37.86
N ARG A 33 -36.01 48.19 -38.62
CA ARG A 33 -34.72 47.62 -39.05
C ARG A 33 -33.80 47.38 -37.87
N ASP A 34 -33.69 48.34 -36.97
CA ASP A 34 -32.88 48.23 -35.75
C ASP A 34 -33.40 47.10 -34.86
N GLY A 35 -34.72 46.97 -34.71
CA GLY A 35 -35.36 45.87 -34.00
C GLY A 35 -35.07 44.50 -34.62
N HIS A 36 -35.12 44.38 -35.95
CA HIS A 36 -34.74 43.16 -36.64
C HIS A 36 -33.26 42.83 -36.48
N GLN A 37 -32.38 43.83 -36.53
CA GLN A 37 -30.95 43.65 -36.33
C GLN A 37 -30.63 43.20 -34.90
N LEU A 38 -31.24 43.81 -33.89
CA LEU A 38 -31.14 43.40 -32.49
C LEU A 38 -31.66 41.98 -32.27
N ALA A 39 -32.80 41.63 -32.86
CA ALA A 39 -33.34 40.27 -32.79
C ALA A 39 -32.39 39.24 -33.41
N SER A 40 -31.75 39.60 -34.53
CA SER A 40 -30.72 38.76 -35.16
C SER A 40 -29.50 38.58 -34.27
N GLN A 41 -28.99 39.67 -33.67
CA GLN A 41 -27.84 39.63 -32.77
C GLN A 41 -28.12 38.82 -31.52
N LEU A 42 -29.32 38.94 -30.92
CA LEU A 42 -29.73 38.13 -29.77
C LEU A 42 -29.81 36.65 -30.13
N ARG A 43 -30.34 36.32 -31.31
CA ARG A 43 -30.39 34.93 -31.80
C ARG A 43 -28.99 34.35 -32.00
N GLU A 44 -28.08 35.12 -32.57
CA GLU A 44 -26.69 34.72 -32.76
C GLU A 44 -25.97 34.53 -31.42
N ALA A 45 -26.09 35.50 -30.51
CA ALA A 45 -25.52 35.43 -29.16
C ALA A 45 -26.06 34.22 -28.38
N ASN A 46 -27.35 33.91 -28.50
CA ASN A 46 -27.92 32.72 -27.88
C ASN A 46 -27.32 31.42 -28.44
N GLY A 47 -27.09 31.36 -29.76
CA GLY A 47 -26.38 30.24 -30.38
C GLY A 47 -24.92 30.10 -29.88
N GLN A 48 -24.25 31.23 -29.65
CA GLN A 48 -22.90 31.23 -29.06
C GLN A 48 -22.91 30.71 -27.62
N VAL A 49 -23.85 31.16 -26.78
CA VAL A 49 -24.02 30.66 -25.40
C VAL A 49 -24.25 29.15 -25.39
N GLU A 50 -25.11 28.64 -26.27
CA GLU A 50 -25.37 27.21 -26.37
C GLU A 50 -24.10 26.43 -26.78
N SER A 51 -23.30 26.98 -27.70
CA SER A 51 -22.04 26.35 -28.12
C SER A 51 -21.00 26.34 -26.99
N LEU A 52 -20.90 27.43 -26.21
CA LEU A 52 -20.04 27.51 -25.03
C LEU A 52 -20.48 26.52 -23.94
N GLN A 53 -21.79 26.40 -23.71
CA GLN A 53 -22.33 25.42 -22.77
C GLN A 53 -21.95 24.00 -23.18
N ARG A 54 -22.12 23.66 -24.47
CA ARG A 54 -21.72 22.34 -24.99
C ARG A 54 -20.21 22.09 -24.84
N ALA A 55 -19.38 23.09 -25.11
CA ALA A 55 -17.92 22.99 -24.94
C ALA A 55 -17.53 22.80 -23.47
N LEU A 56 -18.18 23.52 -22.55
CA LEU A 56 -17.93 23.44 -21.12
C LEU A 56 -18.35 22.08 -20.57
N THR A 57 -19.51 21.54 -20.98
CA THR A 57 -19.93 20.19 -20.60
C THR A 57 -18.96 19.13 -21.09
N ARG A 58 -18.51 19.21 -22.36
CA ARG A 58 -17.49 18.27 -22.89
C ARG A 58 -16.20 18.34 -22.09
N ARG A 59 -15.69 19.55 -21.84
CA ARG A 59 -14.48 19.75 -21.05
C ARG A 59 -14.63 19.24 -19.63
N HIS A 60 -15.81 19.37 -19.02
CA HIS A 60 -16.06 18.87 -17.68
C HIS A 60 -16.00 17.33 -17.62
N VAL A 61 -16.54 16.65 -18.64
CA VAL A 61 -16.41 15.20 -18.78
C VAL A 61 -14.95 14.79 -18.97
N GLU A 62 -14.23 15.42 -19.90
CA GLU A 62 -12.81 15.14 -20.15
C GLU A 62 -11.94 15.34 -18.89
N LEU A 63 -12.19 16.42 -18.14
CA LEU A 63 -11.48 16.69 -16.88
C LEU A 63 -11.80 15.63 -15.82
N ASN A 64 -13.06 15.22 -15.66
CA ASN A 64 -13.40 14.15 -14.73
C ASN A 64 -12.72 12.84 -15.12
N THR A 65 -12.71 12.47 -16.40
CA THR A 65 -11.98 11.29 -16.88
C THR A 65 -10.47 11.40 -16.64
N ALA A 66 -9.88 12.58 -16.85
CA ALA A 66 -8.47 12.83 -16.57
C ALA A 66 -8.16 12.77 -15.07
N ILE A 67 -9.05 13.27 -14.21
CA ILE A 67 -8.95 13.17 -12.74
C ILE A 67 -9.03 11.72 -12.31
N GLU A 68 -9.98 10.94 -12.82
CA GLU A 68 -10.08 9.51 -12.54
C GLU A 68 -8.82 8.76 -12.98
N GLU A 69 -8.27 9.09 -14.15
CA GLU A 69 -7.03 8.48 -14.64
C GLU A 69 -5.82 8.91 -13.82
N LEU A 70 -5.76 10.17 -13.38
CA LEU A 70 -4.75 10.65 -12.45
C LEU A 70 -4.88 9.93 -11.11
N GLN A 71 -6.07 9.77 -10.53
CA GLN A 71 -6.28 9.00 -9.31
C GLN A 71 -5.92 7.53 -9.47
N ARG A 72 -6.16 6.94 -10.64
CA ARG A 72 -5.67 5.59 -10.98
C ARG A 72 -4.15 5.51 -11.05
N ARG A 73 -3.47 6.58 -11.53
CA ARG A 73 -2.01 6.64 -11.71
C ARG A 73 -1.24 7.07 -10.46
N ASP A 74 -1.77 8.00 -9.67
CA ASP A 74 -1.28 8.44 -8.35
C ASP A 74 -1.54 7.38 -7.25
N ALA A 75 -1.83 6.16 -7.66
CA ALA A 75 -2.00 5.00 -6.83
C ALA A 75 -0.65 4.46 -6.30
N VAL A 76 0.15 5.36 -5.70
CA VAL A 76 0.91 5.06 -4.47
C VAL A 76 -0.07 4.62 -3.35
N GLY A 77 -1.37 4.86 -3.52
CA GLY A 77 -2.48 4.24 -2.78
C GLY A 77 -3.28 3.15 -3.53
N SER A 78 -2.69 2.42 -4.49
CA SER A 78 -3.39 1.31 -5.17
C SER A 78 -3.83 0.24 -4.16
N PRO A 79 -4.94 -0.48 -4.41
CA PRO A 79 -5.32 -1.63 -3.58
C PRO A 79 -4.16 -2.63 -3.46
N ALA A 80 -3.38 -2.82 -4.54
CA ALA A 80 -2.21 -3.68 -4.56
C ALA A 80 -1.07 -3.17 -3.65
N ALA A 81 -0.80 -1.86 -3.61
CA ALA A 81 0.20 -1.29 -2.70
C ALA A 81 -0.26 -1.39 -1.23
N ARG A 82 -1.56 -1.19 -0.96
CA ARG A 82 -2.14 -1.41 0.38
C ARG A 82 -2.07 -2.86 0.82
N GLU A 83 -2.41 -3.77 -0.07
CA GLU A 83 -2.35 -5.21 0.16
C GLU A 83 -0.90 -5.68 0.37
N LEU A 84 0.05 -5.14 -0.39
CA LEU A 84 1.48 -5.42 -0.22
C LEU A 84 2.01 -4.90 1.12
N LEU A 85 1.68 -3.66 1.49
CA LEU A 85 2.08 -3.09 2.78
C LEU A 85 1.49 -3.88 3.94
N LYS A 86 0.21 -4.27 3.85
CA LYS A 86 -0.45 -5.12 4.85
C LYS A 86 0.25 -6.48 4.98
N ARG A 87 0.57 -7.14 3.87
CA ARG A 87 1.34 -8.40 3.88
C ARG A 87 2.74 -8.22 4.44
N GLN A 88 3.39 -7.09 4.18
CA GLN A 88 4.70 -6.80 4.77
C GLN A 88 4.62 -6.55 6.28
N GLU A 89 3.58 -5.88 6.76
CA GLU A 89 3.33 -5.66 8.18
C GLU A 89 3.05 -6.98 8.91
N GLU A 90 2.21 -7.85 8.33
CA GLU A 90 1.94 -9.20 8.85
C GLU A 90 3.22 -10.06 8.87
N ALA A 91 4.01 -10.04 7.79
CA ALA A 91 5.28 -10.78 7.71
C ALA A 91 6.32 -10.26 8.72
N MET A 92 6.42 -8.95 8.92
CA MET A 92 7.33 -8.36 9.92
C MET A 92 6.91 -8.71 11.34
N THR A 93 5.60 -8.71 11.62
CA THR A 93 5.09 -9.09 12.94
C THR A 93 5.40 -10.56 13.25
N ALA A 94 5.18 -11.45 12.28
CA ALA A 94 5.54 -12.87 12.40
C ALA A 94 7.05 -13.07 12.58
N ALA A 95 7.88 -12.33 11.82
CA ALA A 95 9.33 -12.37 11.97
C ALA A 95 9.80 -11.86 13.34
N SER A 96 9.16 -10.80 13.87
CA SER A 96 9.45 -10.26 15.20
C SER A 96 9.15 -11.29 16.29
N HIS A 97 7.97 -11.93 16.25
CA HIS A 97 7.61 -12.98 17.21
C HIS A 97 8.54 -14.20 17.12
N ALA A 98 8.95 -14.60 15.91
CA ALA A 98 9.91 -15.68 15.74
C ALA A 98 11.29 -15.34 16.31
N LEU A 99 11.71 -14.06 16.19
CA LEU A 99 12.96 -13.58 16.77
C LEU A 99 12.92 -13.57 18.30
N GLU A 100 11.81 -13.10 18.88
CA GLU A 100 11.58 -13.08 20.33
C GLU A 100 11.60 -14.51 20.92
N ALA A 101 10.88 -15.45 20.29
CA ALA A 101 10.88 -16.86 20.69
C ALA A 101 12.27 -17.51 20.54
N ARG A 102 13.05 -17.12 19.53
CA ARG A 102 14.43 -17.58 19.37
C ARG A 102 15.33 -17.02 20.45
N GLN A 103 15.15 -15.76 20.83
CA GLN A 103 15.92 -15.12 21.88
C GLN A 103 15.66 -15.78 23.24
N GLU A 104 14.40 -16.05 23.57
CA GLU A 104 14.02 -16.78 24.79
C GLU A 104 14.60 -18.21 24.83
N ARG A 105 14.55 -18.93 23.70
CA ARG A 105 15.21 -20.25 23.58
C ARG A 105 16.72 -20.15 23.74
N ASN A 106 17.35 -19.11 23.21
CA ASN A 106 18.78 -18.92 23.28
C ASN A 106 19.25 -18.64 24.72
N ASP A 107 18.49 -17.83 25.46
CA ASP A 107 18.72 -17.58 26.89
C ASP A 107 18.56 -18.86 27.71
N MET A 108 17.55 -19.69 27.43
CA MET A 108 17.36 -20.98 28.07
C MET A 108 18.52 -21.95 27.78
N VAL A 109 18.99 -22.00 26.53
CA VAL A 109 20.15 -22.82 26.14
C VAL A 109 21.42 -22.34 26.83
N PHE A 110 21.68 -21.04 26.89
CA PHE A 110 22.83 -20.50 27.63
C PHE A 110 22.78 -20.85 29.11
N ASN A 111 21.62 -20.73 29.74
CA ASN A 111 21.45 -21.11 31.14
C ASN A 111 21.66 -22.63 31.35
N SER A 112 21.24 -23.46 30.40
CA SER A 112 21.49 -24.90 30.43
C SER A 112 22.97 -25.24 30.23
N MET A 113 23.68 -24.52 29.36
CA MET A 113 25.12 -24.65 29.18
C MET A 113 25.88 -24.21 30.43
N GLU A 114 25.48 -23.12 31.07
CA GLU A 114 26.06 -22.67 32.33
C GLU A 114 25.88 -23.73 33.44
N ARG A 115 24.68 -24.31 33.55
CA ARG A 115 24.44 -25.42 34.50
C ARG A 115 25.25 -26.66 34.19
N LEU A 116 25.34 -27.06 32.92
CA LEU A 116 26.15 -28.20 32.49
C LEU A 116 27.65 -27.97 32.70
N LEU A 117 28.13 -26.74 32.48
CA LEU A 117 29.52 -26.36 32.70
C LEU A 117 29.85 -26.38 34.20
N ASN A 118 28.95 -25.90 35.06
CA ASN A 118 29.10 -26.03 36.52
C ASN A 118 29.09 -27.49 36.97
N MET A 119 28.17 -28.31 36.46
CA MET A 119 28.15 -29.75 36.74
C MET A 119 29.41 -30.45 36.22
N GLN A 120 29.96 -30.04 35.07
CA GLN A 120 31.18 -30.59 34.51
C GLN A 120 32.41 -30.20 35.34
N VAL A 121 32.49 -28.96 35.82
CA VAL A 121 33.55 -28.53 36.74
C VAL A 121 33.50 -29.36 38.03
N GLU A 122 32.32 -29.59 38.57
CA GLU A 122 32.12 -30.44 39.75
C GLU A 122 32.47 -31.91 39.47
N GLN A 123 32.08 -32.44 38.30
CA GLN A 123 32.39 -33.80 37.88
C GLN A 123 33.90 -33.98 37.61
N VAL A 124 34.58 -32.97 37.05
CA VAL A 124 36.03 -32.96 36.83
C VAL A 124 36.78 -32.87 38.15
N ALA A 125 36.33 -32.05 39.10
CA ALA A 125 36.92 -31.99 40.44
C ALA A 125 36.80 -33.33 41.17
N ASN A 126 35.62 -33.97 41.10
CA ASN A 126 35.39 -35.29 41.68
C ASN A 126 36.20 -36.39 40.97
N MET A 127 36.33 -36.34 39.64
CA MET A 127 37.18 -37.27 38.88
C MET A 127 38.67 -37.06 39.18
N GLN A 128 39.11 -35.82 39.39
CA GLN A 128 40.49 -35.52 39.78
C GLN A 128 40.80 -36.06 41.18
N GLN A 129 39.86 -35.96 42.14
CA GLN A 129 40.01 -36.60 43.44
C GLN A 129 40.03 -38.13 43.33
N ALA A 130 39.15 -38.72 42.51
CA ALA A 130 39.13 -40.17 42.29
C ALA A 130 40.44 -40.68 41.62
N MET A 131 40.96 -39.95 40.63
CA MET A 131 42.25 -40.24 39.99
C MET A 131 43.43 -40.03 40.93
N GLY A 132 43.37 -39.01 41.80
CA GLY A 132 44.34 -38.83 42.89
C GLY A 132 44.35 -40.02 43.85
N ASN A 133 43.17 -40.51 44.24
CA ASN A 133 43.04 -41.70 45.08
C ASN A 133 43.52 -42.98 44.38
N LEU A 134 43.27 -43.14 43.08
CA LEU A 134 43.80 -44.27 42.30
C LEU A 134 45.31 -44.21 42.12
N LEU A 135 45.89 -43.03 41.91
CA LEU A 135 47.35 -42.84 41.91
C LEU A 135 47.95 -43.17 43.28
N GLN A 136 47.31 -42.72 44.36
CA GLN A 136 47.70 -43.07 45.73
C GLN A 136 47.62 -44.60 45.97
N HIS A 137 46.63 -45.27 45.37
CA HIS A 137 46.44 -46.72 45.45
C HIS A 137 47.41 -47.52 44.56
N LEU A 138 47.82 -46.95 43.42
CA LEU A 138 48.83 -47.53 42.52
C LEU A 138 50.25 -47.37 43.06
N ILE A 139 50.51 -46.30 43.82
CA ILE A 139 51.80 -46.09 44.50
C ILE A 139 51.96 -47.02 45.70
N SER A 140 50.86 -47.46 46.33
CA SER A 140 50.88 -48.37 47.48
C SER A 140 50.90 -49.86 47.12
N GLN A 141 50.81 -50.23 45.84
CA GLN A 141 50.90 -51.62 45.39
C GLN A 141 52.26 -51.93 44.71
N PRO A 142 53.01 -52.95 45.18
CA PRO A 142 54.28 -53.33 44.57
C PRO A 142 54.05 -53.99 43.20
N ARG A 143 54.84 -53.59 42.21
CA ARG A 143 54.74 -54.00 40.80
C ARG A 143 54.89 -55.51 40.62
N GLY A 144 53.77 -56.21 40.54
CA GLY A 144 53.64 -57.54 39.94
C GLY A 144 53.35 -57.40 38.44
N HIS A 145 54.29 -57.85 37.63
CA HIS A 145 54.23 -57.94 36.17
C HIS A 145 52.88 -58.47 35.67
N PHE A 146 52.15 -57.71 34.83
CA PHE A 146 51.01 -58.24 34.08
C PHE A 146 51.15 -57.92 32.59
N THR A 147 51.12 -59.00 31.82
CA THR A 147 51.23 -59.03 30.36
C THR A 147 49.94 -58.52 29.72
N MET A 148 50.09 -57.54 28.84
CA MET A 148 49.04 -56.97 28.00
C MET A 148 48.48 -58.06 27.06
N SER A 149 47.33 -58.62 27.43
CA SER A 149 46.50 -59.44 26.54
C SER A 149 45.45 -58.54 25.91
N ASP A 150 45.54 -58.43 24.60
CA ASP A 150 44.55 -57.85 23.71
C ASP A 150 43.21 -58.58 23.88
N SER A 151 42.19 -57.87 24.36
CA SER A 151 40.79 -58.25 24.16
C SER A 151 39.92 -57.00 24.16
N VAL A 152 39.70 -56.43 22.99
CA VAL A 152 38.59 -55.50 22.75
C VAL A 152 37.30 -56.32 22.77
N LEU A 153 36.65 -56.39 23.93
CA LEU A 153 35.23 -56.72 24.00
C LEU A 153 34.46 -55.41 23.89
N VAL A 154 33.98 -55.09 22.68
CA VAL A 154 32.86 -54.16 22.51
C VAL A 154 31.64 -54.86 23.08
N GLN A 155 31.39 -54.63 24.37
CA GLN A 155 30.12 -54.99 24.99
C GLN A 155 29.09 -53.98 24.46
N GLU A 156 28.39 -54.38 23.40
CA GLU A 156 27.21 -53.72 22.85
C GLU A 156 26.15 -53.62 23.95
N ARG A 157 26.25 -52.58 24.78
CA ARG A 157 25.25 -52.25 25.80
C ARG A 157 24.22 -51.32 25.18
N GLY A 158 23.25 -51.93 24.51
CA GLY A 158 21.87 -51.44 24.35
C GLY A 158 21.71 -50.04 23.78
N GLY A 159 21.76 -49.92 22.45
CA GLY A 159 21.30 -48.76 21.68
C GLY A 159 19.78 -48.60 21.65
N GLY A 160 19.08 -48.79 22.78
CA GLY A 160 17.62 -48.65 22.85
C GLY A 160 17.16 -47.19 22.97
N GLY A 161 17.93 -46.33 23.63
CA GLY A 161 17.52 -44.94 23.87
C GLY A 161 17.58 -44.07 22.61
N LEU A 162 18.59 -44.25 21.76
CA LEU A 162 18.78 -43.44 20.55
C LEU A 162 17.73 -43.75 19.49
N ASP A 163 17.42 -45.03 19.25
CA ASP A 163 16.36 -45.41 18.30
C ASP A 163 14.98 -44.88 18.73
N GLU A 164 14.70 -44.85 20.03
CA GLU A 164 13.45 -44.29 20.57
C GLU A 164 13.42 -42.76 20.44
N THR A 165 14.56 -42.08 20.65
CA THR A 165 14.65 -40.62 20.42
C THR A 165 14.52 -40.27 18.93
N PHE A 166 15.11 -41.07 18.04
CA PHE A 166 15.00 -40.89 16.59
C PHE A 166 13.59 -41.23 16.08
N ALA A 167 12.92 -42.22 16.66
CA ALA A 167 11.53 -42.55 16.36
C ALA A 167 10.57 -41.43 16.77
N GLU A 168 10.73 -40.87 17.98
CA GLU A 168 9.94 -39.72 18.44
C GLU A 168 10.16 -38.48 17.57
N LEU A 169 11.42 -38.21 17.18
CA LEU A 169 11.75 -37.10 16.28
C LEU A 169 11.10 -37.26 14.90
N ASN A 170 11.13 -38.47 14.36
CA ASN A 170 10.52 -38.77 13.07
C ASN A 170 8.99 -38.68 13.13
N GLU A 171 8.36 -39.10 14.22
CA GLU A 171 6.92 -38.97 14.41
C GLU A 171 6.50 -37.49 14.57
N TRP A 172 7.28 -36.69 15.31
CA TRP A 172 7.04 -35.26 15.45
C TRP A 172 7.16 -34.53 14.10
N LEU A 173 8.21 -34.82 13.32
CA LEU A 173 8.39 -34.26 11.97
C LEU A 173 7.25 -34.64 11.02
N SER A 174 6.75 -35.87 11.12
CA SER A 174 5.62 -36.35 10.31
C SER A 174 4.32 -35.63 10.65
N ARG A 175 4.08 -35.31 11.93
CA ARG A 175 2.90 -34.54 12.36
C ARG A 175 2.99 -33.07 11.96
N GLU A 176 4.18 -32.46 12.06
CA GLU A 176 4.40 -31.05 11.67
C GLU A 176 4.21 -30.86 10.14
N ALA A 177 4.69 -31.82 9.33
CA ALA A 177 4.54 -31.78 7.87
C ALA A 177 3.09 -31.98 7.39
N VAL A 178 2.24 -32.63 8.18
CA VAL A 178 0.81 -32.86 7.86
C VAL A 178 -0.09 -31.73 8.38
N SER A 179 0.40 -30.90 9.31
CA SER A 179 -0.36 -29.78 9.91
C SER A 179 -0.12 -28.41 9.25
N SER A 180 0.60 -28.34 8.13
CA SER A 180 0.70 -27.10 7.33
C SER A 180 -0.38 -27.07 6.22
N PRO A 181 -1.36 -26.15 6.27
CA PRO A 181 -2.24 -25.83 5.14
C PRO A 181 -1.52 -25.09 4.00
#